data_AF-A0A7R8YX80-F1
#
_entry.id   AF-A0A7R8YX80-F1
#
_cell.length_a   1.000
_cell.length_b   1.000
_cell.length_c   1.000
_cell.angle_alpha   90.00
_cell.angle_beta   90.00
_cell.angle_gamma   90.00
#
_symmetry.space_group_name_H-M   'P 1'
#
loop_
_entity.id
_entity.type
_entity.pdbx_description
1 polymer ?
#
loop_
_entity_poly.entity_id
_entity_poly.type
_entity_poly.pdbx_seq_one_letter_code
_entity_poly.pdbx_strand_id
1 'polypeptide(L)'
;MKRALCIFIHFLLVLSIASQEEAPAKNKRSIFGNLFSTKECIKNGAKIMSPDEVCCEGYNLTADFRCFPVCDPACGNGICIEPNTCQCLAGFTLDLSGSCVPTCPRGCVNGICLPDGTCECKPGYALSQNRKLCQPICSKPCSLSMNCTAPDVCACPRGYLADPNDARSCRPVCEKNCLGGECAAPNSCFCYVGHKLKDGVCQAECKSGCRNGKCVLPDVCVCDPGYTLNATTGLCDPVCNECENGYCIRPNGCKCDEGYVRRGNTCKPYCYDDCINGYCIAPTQCICMDGYGKDPSGTCLPLNCRTRFTEKECTIFHRTTQTGVQKWCSLRVR
;
A
#
# COMPACT_ATOMS: atom_id res chain seq x y z
N MET A 1 45.24 -38.41 -37.49
CA MET A 1 44.66 -38.87 -38.77
C MET A 1 43.46 -38.00 -39.10
N LYS A 2 43.46 -37.41 -40.30
CA LYS A 2 42.38 -36.68 -41.03
C LYS A 2 41.89 -35.36 -40.38
N ARG A 3 42.29 -34.17 -40.86
CA ARG A 3 41.94 -33.43 -42.13
C ARG A 3 40.46 -33.02 -42.13
N ALA A 4 40.02 -31.81 -42.49
CA ALA A 4 40.55 -30.54 -43.02
C ALA A 4 39.41 -29.49 -42.81
N LEU A 5 39.45 -28.17 -43.03
CA LEU A 5 40.01 -27.29 -44.08
C LEU A 5 39.64 -25.85 -43.60
N CYS A 6 40.53 -24.85 -43.50
CA CYS A 6 40.93 -23.88 -44.53
C CYS A 6 42.11 -23.05 -43.94
N ILE A 7 43.37 -23.20 -44.36
CA ILE A 7 44.09 -22.51 -45.47
C ILE A 7 44.18 -20.99 -45.25
N PHE A 8 45.26 -20.50 -44.62
CA PHE A 8 46.51 -19.91 -45.20
C PHE A 8 46.24 -18.56 -45.90
N ILE A 9 46.71 -17.36 -45.50
CA ILE A 9 48.02 -16.81 -45.09
C ILE A 9 48.44 -15.69 -46.09
N HIS A 10 48.99 -14.59 -45.51
CA HIS A 10 49.93 -13.58 -46.01
C HIS A 10 49.53 -12.36 -46.89
N PHE A 11 49.66 -11.20 -46.24
CA PHE A 11 50.54 -10.06 -46.57
C PHE A 11 50.42 -9.34 -47.93
N LEU A 12 49.99 -8.07 -47.81
CA LEU A 12 50.62 -6.81 -48.29
C LEU A 12 49.78 -5.89 -49.22
N LEU A 13 49.90 -4.61 -48.86
CA LEU A 13 49.69 -3.37 -49.62
C LEU A 13 48.28 -2.73 -49.67
N VAL A 14 48.19 -1.62 -48.90
CA VAL A 14 47.84 -0.25 -49.34
C VAL A 14 46.64 0.40 -48.64
N LEU A 15 47.00 1.40 -47.82
CA LEU A 15 46.32 2.68 -47.56
C LEU A 15 44.79 2.67 -47.42
N SER A 16 44.32 2.89 -46.19
CA SER A 16 43.16 3.77 -45.94
C SER A 16 43.12 4.25 -44.48
N ILE A 17 43.65 5.47 -44.29
CA ILE A 17 43.05 6.58 -43.55
C ILE A 17 42.61 6.29 -42.11
N ALA A 18 43.55 6.48 -41.19
CA ALA A 18 43.26 6.94 -39.84
C ALA A 18 43.11 8.47 -39.88
N SER A 19 41.90 8.98 -39.61
CA SER A 19 41.68 10.40 -39.35
C SER A 19 41.83 10.63 -37.85
N GLN A 20 43.02 11.04 -37.43
CA GLN A 20 43.19 11.75 -36.16
C GLN A 20 42.58 13.14 -36.34
N GLU A 21 41.47 13.44 -35.68
CA GLU A 21 41.09 14.83 -35.40
C GLU A 21 41.92 15.31 -34.20
N GLU A 22 43.20 15.61 -34.47
CA GLU A 22 43.92 16.60 -33.69
C GLU A 22 43.26 17.95 -34.00
N ALA A 23 42.44 18.42 -33.05
CA ALA A 23 41.83 19.73 -33.11
C ALA A 23 42.93 20.79 -33.34
N PRO A 24 42.81 21.65 -34.35
CA PRO A 24 43.87 22.57 -34.71
C PRO A 24 44.09 23.57 -33.58
N ALA A 25 45.35 23.83 -33.27
CA ALA A 25 45.81 24.94 -32.46
C ALA A 25 45.24 26.26 -33.01
N LYS A 26 44.05 26.63 -32.54
CA LYS A 26 43.43 27.92 -32.81
C LYS A 26 44.20 28.97 -32.02
N ASN A 27 45.10 29.63 -32.74
CA ASN A 27 45.28 31.07 -32.76
C ASN A 27 45.11 31.75 -31.38
N LYS A 28 46.24 32.13 -30.77
CA LYS A 28 46.30 33.11 -29.67
C LYS A 28 45.80 34.47 -30.19
N ARG A 29 44.50 34.57 -30.45
CA ARG A 29 43.78 35.85 -30.51
C ARG A 29 43.43 36.20 -29.08
N SER A 30 43.99 37.32 -28.65
CA SER A 30 43.66 38.02 -27.41
C SER A 30 42.17 37.85 -27.05
N ILE A 31 41.91 37.35 -25.84
CA ILE A 31 40.57 37.18 -25.26
C ILE A 31 39.87 38.55 -25.03
N PHE A 32 40.48 39.66 -25.46
CA PHE A 32 39.94 41.02 -25.39
C PHE A 32 39.10 41.46 -26.60
N GLY A 33 38.85 40.57 -27.57
CA GLY A 33 38.01 40.90 -28.73
C GLY A 33 36.54 40.63 -28.47
N ASN A 34 35.74 41.69 -28.25
CA ASN A 34 34.26 41.74 -28.28
C ASN A 34 33.50 41.68 -26.94
N LEU A 35 34.04 42.20 -25.84
CA LEU A 35 33.21 42.48 -24.66
C LEU A 35 33.24 43.98 -24.32
N PHE A 36 32.08 44.61 -24.55
CA PHE A 36 31.59 45.90 -24.03
C PHE A 36 32.24 47.20 -24.54
N SER A 37 31.54 47.82 -25.48
CA SER A 37 31.51 49.28 -25.66
C SER A 37 30.15 49.65 -26.22
N THR A 38 29.11 49.57 -25.40
CA THR A 38 27.78 50.02 -25.79
C THR A 38 27.59 51.44 -25.28
N LYS A 39 27.53 52.42 -26.18
CA LYS A 39 26.95 53.74 -25.91
C LYS A 39 25.42 53.67 -25.73
N GLU A 40 24.85 52.47 -25.84
CA GLU A 40 23.44 52.19 -25.65
C GLU A 40 23.12 51.93 -24.17
N CYS A 41 22.13 52.65 -23.65
CA CYS A 41 21.73 52.62 -22.24
C CYS A 41 20.20 52.70 -22.14
N ILE A 42 19.62 52.24 -21.04
CA ILE A 42 18.16 52.33 -20.82
C ILE A 42 17.85 53.54 -19.94
N LYS A 43 17.06 54.49 -20.45
CA LYS A 43 16.53 55.62 -19.67
C LYS A 43 15.01 55.59 -19.73
N ASN A 44 14.35 55.48 -18.59
CA ASN A 44 12.88 55.35 -18.49
C ASN A 44 12.31 54.18 -19.31
N GLY A 45 13.03 53.05 -19.37
CA GLY A 45 12.61 51.86 -20.15
C GLY A 45 12.87 51.94 -21.66
N ALA A 46 13.38 53.06 -22.18
CA ALA A 46 13.75 53.22 -23.59
C ALA A 46 15.27 53.09 -23.78
N LYS A 47 15.70 52.37 -24.82
CA LYS A 47 17.10 52.35 -25.26
C LYS A 47 17.46 53.71 -25.88
N ILE A 48 18.50 54.35 -25.33
CA ILE A 48 19.05 55.63 -25.80
C ILE A 48 20.54 55.45 -26.11
N MET A 49 21.05 56.26 -27.02
CA MET A 49 22.47 56.30 -27.38
C MET A 49 23.12 57.55 -26.77
N SER A 50 24.24 57.39 -26.07
CA SER A 50 24.95 58.52 -25.45
C SER A 50 25.71 59.33 -26.50
N PRO A 51 25.85 60.66 -26.32
CA PRO A 51 26.63 61.50 -27.23
C PRO A 51 28.09 61.05 -27.32
N ASP A 52 28.74 61.30 -28.46
CA ASP A 52 30.18 61.15 -28.61
C ASP A 52 30.86 62.01 -27.52
N GLU A 53 31.55 61.37 -26.57
CA GLU A 53 32.27 61.94 -25.40
C GLU A 53 31.59 61.86 -24.02
N VAL A 54 30.32 61.42 -23.90
CA VAL A 54 29.67 61.28 -22.58
C VAL A 54 29.14 59.87 -22.37
N CYS A 55 29.52 59.24 -21.25
CA CYS A 55 28.99 57.95 -20.84
C CYS A 55 27.71 58.10 -19.99
N CYS A 56 26.87 57.07 -20.02
CA CYS A 56 25.69 56.99 -19.18
C CYS A 56 26.04 56.82 -17.70
N GLU A 57 25.06 57.07 -16.83
CA GLU A 57 25.22 56.87 -15.38
C GLU A 57 25.66 55.43 -15.07
N GLY A 58 26.66 55.29 -14.19
CA GLY A 58 27.26 54.01 -13.86
C GLY A 58 28.30 53.49 -14.85
N TYR A 59 28.67 54.26 -15.87
CA TYR A 59 29.75 53.95 -16.80
C TYR A 59 30.83 55.05 -16.82
N ASN A 60 32.09 54.66 -16.93
CA ASN A 60 33.23 55.59 -17.06
C ASN A 60 33.82 55.55 -18.47
N LEU A 61 34.26 56.71 -18.95
CA LEU A 61 34.92 56.87 -20.24
C LEU A 61 36.41 56.48 -20.12
N THR A 62 36.87 55.58 -20.97
CA THR A 62 38.30 55.21 -21.08
C THR A 62 39.04 56.11 -22.08
N ALA A 63 40.38 56.06 -22.04
CA ALA A 63 41.26 56.87 -22.89
C ALA A 63 41.07 56.65 -24.41
N ASP A 64 40.42 55.56 -24.80
CA ASP A 64 40.06 55.21 -26.17
C ASP A 64 38.58 55.48 -26.50
N PHE A 65 37.94 56.37 -25.74
CA PHE A 65 36.55 56.84 -25.94
C PHE A 65 35.48 55.74 -25.85
N ARG A 66 35.73 54.69 -25.07
CA ARG A 66 34.77 53.62 -24.79
C ARG A 66 34.16 53.79 -23.39
N CYS A 67 32.90 53.41 -23.24
CA CYS A 67 32.22 53.43 -21.94
C CYS A 67 32.29 52.03 -21.31
N PHE A 68 32.85 51.94 -20.11
CA PHE A 68 32.94 50.70 -19.34
C PHE A 68 32.09 50.80 -18.06
N PRO A 69 31.35 49.75 -17.70
CA PRO A 69 30.50 49.76 -16.51
C PRO A 69 31.34 49.84 -15.23
N VAL A 70 30.80 50.54 -14.23
CA VAL A 70 31.39 50.71 -12.91
C VAL A 70 30.65 49.81 -11.93
N CYS A 71 31.41 49.04 -11.15
CA CYS A 71 30.91 48.22 -10.06
C CYS A 71 31.58 48.67 -8.75
N ASP A 72 30.79 49.07 -7.76
CA ASP A 72 31.25 49.41 -6.41
C ASP A 72 30.43 48.64 -5.37
N PRO A 73 31.01 47.63 -4.68
CA PRO A 73 32.42 47.23 -4.72
C PRO A 73 32.83 46.54 -6.03
N ALA A 74 34.13 46.52 -6.31
CA ALA A 74 34.67 45.83 -7.49
C ALA A 74 34.37 44.32 -7.46
N CYS A 75 34.10 43.73 -8.62
CA CYS A 75 33.65 42.33 -8.78
C CYS A 75 34.64 41.24 -8.32
N GLY A 76 35.89 41.58 -8.03
CA GLY A 76 36.93 40.61 -7.63
C GLY A 76 37.17 39.54 -8.70
N ASN A 77 36.76 38.30 -8.44
CA ASN A 77 36.86 37.14 -9.36
C ASN A 77 35.76 37.14 -10.44
N GLY A 78 35.43 38.31 -10.96
CA GLY A 78 34.40 38.53 -11.95
C GLY A 78 34.70 39.74 -12.81
N ILE A 79 33.95 39.87 -13.89
CA ILE A 79 33.99 41.04 -14.77
C ILE A 79 32.71 41.85 -14.58
N CYS A 80 32.83 43.17 -14.52
CA CYS A 80 31.68 44.08 -14.48
C CYS A 80 31.07 44.12 -15.89
N ILE A 81 29.83 43.65 -16.04
CA ILE A 81 29.14 43.57 -17.34
C ILE A 81 28.10 44.68 -17.52
N GLU A 82 27.53 45.17 -16.41
CA GLU A 82 26.64 46.33 -16.32
C GLU A 82 26.92 47.04 -14.99
N PRO A 83 26.45 48.29 -14.77
CA PRO A 83 26.66 49.00 -13.53
C PRO A 83 26.20 48.15 -12.33
N ASN A 84 27.12 47.94 -11.39
CA ASN A 84 26.92 47.09 -10.21
C ASN A 84 26.46 45.64 -10.50
N THR A 85 26.70 45.13 -11.72
CA THR A 85 26.36 43.76 -12.11
C THR A 85 27.61 43.01 -12.54
N CYS A 86 27.99 42.02 -11.73
CA CYS A 86 29.18 41.21 -11.94
C CYS A 86 28.83 39.89 -12.62
N GLN A 87 29.55 39.55 -13.69
CA GLN A 87 29.60 38.20 -14.23
C GLN A 87 30.83 37.49 -13.67
N CYS A 88 30.61 36.44 -12.88
CA CYS A 88 31.71 35.70 -12.26
C CYS A 88 32.52 34.88 -13.28
N LEU A 89 33.82 34.76 -13.03
CA LEU A 89 34.71 33.91 -13.82
C LEU A 89 34.33 32.43 -13.64
N ALA A 90 34.77 31.57 -14.56
CA ALA A 90 34.51 30.14 -14.48
C ALA A 90 34.96 29.56 -13.13
N GLY A 91 34.06 28.84 -12.44
CA GLY A 91 34.31 28.30 -11.09
C GLY A 91 33.89 29.22 -9.94
N PHE A 92 33.29 30.39 -10.21
CA PHE A 92 32.79 31.32 -9.21
C PHE A 92 31.29 31.62 -9.43
N THR A 93 30.59 31.98 -8.35
CA THR A 93 29.17 32.37 -8.34
C THR A 93 28.99 33.60 -7.46
N LEU A 94 27.95 34.38 -7.71
CA LEU A 94 27.57 35.48 -6.80
C LEU A 94 27.07 34.91 -5.47
N ASP A 95 27.56 35.46 -4.37
CA ASP A 95 26.97 35.25 -3.05
C ASP A 95 25.84 36.25 -2.76
N LEU A 96 25.27 36.19 -1.56
CA LEU A 96 24.19 37.09 -1.13
C LEU A 96 24.63 38.56 -1.05
N SER A 97 25.93 38.85 -1.04
CA SER A 97 26.51 40.20 -1.04
C SER A 97 26.81 40.73 -2.45
N GLY A 98 26.57 39.93 -3.49
CA GLY A 98 26.93 40.28 -4.87
C GLY A 98 28.43 40.08 -5.18
N SER A 99 29.17 39.37 -4.33
CA SER A 99 30.59 39.08 -4.52
C SER A 99 30.79 37.74 -5.23
N CYS A 100 31.74 37.65 -6.15
CA CYS A 100 32.07 36.40 -6.84
C CYS A 100 32.90 35.46 -5.96
N VAL A 101 32.26 34.43 -5.40
CA VAL A 101 32.86 33.42 -4.51
C VAL A 101 33.06 32.08 -5.22
N PRO A 102 34.08 31.28 -4.85
CA PRO A 102 34.31 29.96 -5.45
C PRO A 102 33.09 29.03 -5.34
N THR A 103 32.82 28.25 -6.39
CA THR A 103 31.72 27.29 -6.44
C THR A 103 32.23 25.88 -6.22
N CYS A 104 31.74 25.25 -5.16
CA CYS A 104 32.03 23.87 -4.79
C CYS A 104 30.92 22.96 -5.37
N PRO A 105 31.13 22.18 -6.44
CA PRO A 105 30.05 21.53 -7.21
C PRO A 105 29.19 20.50 -6.45
N ARG A 106 29.61 20.07 -5.24
CA ARG A 106 28.80 19.22 -4.34
C ARG A 106 28.56 19.84 -2.96
N GLY A 107 28.94 21.12 -2.78
CA GLY A 107 28.91 21.81 -1.49
C GLY A 107 30.11 21.46 -0.60
N CYS A 108 30.70 22.48 0.01
CA CYS A 108 31.83 22.38 0.94
C CYS A 108 31.32 22.37 2.41
N VAL A 109 30.40 21.45 2.76
CA VAL A 109 29.82 21.41 4.12
C VAL A 109 30.90 21.03 5.12
N ASN A 110 31.01 21.78 6.23
CA ASN A 110 32.09 21.68 7.23
C ASN A 110 33.50 22.00 6.71
N GLY A 111 33.59 22.81 5.65
CA GLY A 111 34.84 23.33 5.13
C GLY A 111 34.69 24.73 4.54
N ILE A 112 35.76 25.20 3.91
CA ILE A 112 35.86 26.43 3.15
C ILE A 112 36.12 26.05 1.69
N CYS A 113 35.41 26.65 0.74
CA CYS A 113 35.67 26.41 -0.68
C CYS A 113 36.86 27.23 -1.14
N LEU A 114 37.84 26.56 -1.74
CA LEU A 114 39.00 27.19 -2.32
C LEU A 114 38.74 27.55 -3.80
N PRO A 115 39.49 28.51 -4.37
CA PRO A 115 39.37 28.94 -5.77
C PRO A 115 39.57 27.84 -6.82
N ASP A 116 40.30 26.78 -6.48
CA ASP A 116 40.52 25.61 -7.36
C ASP A 116 39.35 24.61 -7.35
N GLY A 117 38.27 24.91 -6.62
CA GLY A 117 37.09 24.07 -6.46
C GLY A 117 37.26 22.94 -5.44
N THR A 118 38.33 22.94 -4.64
CA THR A 118 38.54 21.98 -3.53
C THR A 118 38.05 22.53 -2.19
N CYS A 119 37.90 21.64 -1.19
CA CYS A 119 37.50 22.02 0.17
C CYS A 119 38.71 22.03 1.11
N GLU A 120 38.86 23.10 1.88
CA GLU A 120 39.67 23.10 3.09
C GLU A 120 38.78 22.76 4.29
N CYS A 121 39.03 21.63 4.95
CA CYS A 121 38.15 21.13 6.00
C CYS A 121 38.40 21.78 7.35
N LYS A 122 37.32 22.05 8.11
CA LYS A 122 37.40 22.54 9.49
C LYS A 122 38.06 21.49 10.41
N PRO A 123 38.59 21.89 11.58
CA PRO A 123 39.14 20.94 12.56
C PRO A 123 38.17 19.79 12.87
N GLY A 124 38.69 18.57 12.91
CA GLY A 124 37.89 17.36 13.12
C GLY A 124 37.21 16.80 11.86
N TYR A 125 37.47 17.37 10.68
CA TYR A 125 36.98 16.87 9.39
C TYR A 125 38.14 16.58 8.44
N ALA A 126 38.02 15.51 7.65
CA ALA A 126 38.97 15.11 6.63
C ALA A 126 38.36 15.23 5.24
N LEU A 127 39.20 15.57 4.27
CA LEU A 127 38.80 15.64 2.88
C LEU A 127 38.53 14.23 2.33
N SER A 128 37.36 14.04 1.73
CA SER A 128 36.95 12.78 1.10
C SER A 128 37.89 12.38 -0.05
N GLN A 129 37.91 11.10 -0.42
CA GLN A 129 38.70 10.56 -1.55
C GLN A 129 38.47 11.32 -2.87
N ASN A 130 37.25 11.80 -3.10
CA ASN A 130 36.90 12.58 -4.30
C ASN A 130 37.28 14.07 -4.19
N ARG A 131 37.92 14.47 -3.09
CA ARG A 131 38.37 15.83 -2.74
C ARG A 131 37.31 16.92 -2.74
N LYS A 132 36.03 16.53 -2.57
CA LYS A 132 34.89 17.45 -2.70
C LYS A 132 34.01 17.56 -1.46
N LEU A 133 34.27 16.79 -0.41
CA LEU A 133 33.44 16.74 0.80
C LEU A 133 34.33 16.64 2.04
N CYS A 134 33.97 17.36 3.10
CA CYS A 134 34.61 17.23 4.40
C CYS A 134 33.83 16.25 5.26
N GLN A 135 34.40 15.05 5.47
CA GLN A 135 33.82 13.98 6.26
C GLN A 135 34.32 14.08 7.71
N PRO A 136 33.46 13.87 8.71
CA PRO A 136 33.89 13.94 10.12
C PRO A 136 34.88 12.83 10.45
N ILE A 137 35.82 13.15 11.35
CA ILE A 137 36.82 12.22 11.87
C ILE A 137 36.33 11.71 13.23
N CYS A 138 36.31 10.39 13.39
CA CYS A 138 36.07 9.75 14.68
C CYS A 138 37.38 9.05 15.11
N SER A 139 37.96 9.49 16.23
CA SER A 139 39.24 9.01 16.76
C SER A 139 39.21 7.52 17.08
N LYS A 140 38.05 7.02 17.49
CA LYS A 140 37.76 5.59 17.57
C LYS A 140 36.80 5.24 16.43
N PRO A 141 37.02 4.12 15.71
CA PRO A 141 36.10 3.71 14.66
C PRO A 141 34.70 3.51 15.26
N CYS A 142 33.69 4.09 14.61
CA CYS A 142 32.31 3.80 14.93
C CYS A 142 32.04 2.31 14.72
N SER A 143 31.09 1.79 15.48
CA SER A 143 30.70 0.38 15.36
C SER A 143 30.07 0.11 14.00
N LEU A 144 30.07 -1.15 13.55
CA LEU A 144 29.76 -1.54 12.18
C LEU A 144 28.42 -0.99 11.66
N SER A 145 27.44 -0.82 12.54
CA SER A 145 26.09 -0.34 12.23
C SER A 145 25.89 1.17 12.38
N MET A 146 26.93 1.92 12.76
CA MET A 146 26.88 3.35 13.06
C MET A 146 27.72 4.17 12.08
N ASN A 147 27.33 5.43 11.87
CA ASN A 147 28.07 6.37 11.06
C ASN A 147 28.68 7.48 11.92
N CYS A 148 29.89 7.93 11.54
CA CYS A 148 30.47 9.16 12.08
C CYS A 148 29.70 10.33 11.48
N THR A 149 28.95 11.07 12.31
CA THR A 149 28.05 12.16 11.86
C THR A 149 28.58 13.54 12.20
N ALA A 150 29.43 13.63 13.22
CA ALA A 150 30.23 14.81 13.57
C ALA A 150 31.57 14.34 14.18
N PRO A 151 32.55 15.23 14.38
CA PRO A 151 33.84 14.85 14.96
C PRO A 151 33.65 14.13 16.30
N ASP A 152 34.18 12.92 16.40
CA ASP A 152 34.02 12.00 17.55
C ASP A 152 32.56 11.65 17.94
N VAL A 153 31.58 11.87 17.06
CA VAL A 153 30.17 11.52 17.29
C VAL A 153 29.70 10.41 16.34
N CYS A 154 29.52 9.22 16.91
CA CYS A 154 28.88 8.09 16.24
C CYS A 154 27.37 8.11 16.48
N ALA A 155 26.59 8.01 15.40
CA ALA A 155 25.13 7.95 15.48
C ALA A 155 24.57 6.84 14.58
N CYS A 156 23.40 6.33 14.97
CA CYS A 156 22.68 5.37 14.15
C CYS A 156 22.16 6.02 12.86
N PRO A 157 22.08 5.27 11.74
CA PRO A 157 21.43 5.73 10.52
C PRO A 157 19.98 6.17 10.79
N ARG A 158 19.43 6.99 9.89
CA ARG A 158 18.03 7.40 9.98
C ARG A 158 17.11 6.17 10.02
N GLY A 159 16.13 6.20 10.91
CA GLY A 159 15.20 5.09 11.14
C GLY A 159 15.73 4.02 12.09
N TYR A 160 16.89 4.23 12.72
CA TYR A 160 17.45 3.34 13.72
C TYR A 160 17.73 4.08 15.03
N LEU A 161 17.68 3.34 16.14
CA LEU A 161 18.03 3.82 17.47
C LEU A 161 19.14 2.94 18.06
N ALA A 162 19.90 3.49 19.00
CA ALA A 162 20.86 2.71 19.77
C ALA A 162 20.15 1.56 20.49
N ASP A 163 20.76 0.38 20.47
CA ASP A 163 20.24 -0.76 21.21
C ASP A 163 20.43 -0.52 22.71
N PRO A 164 19.38 -0.69 23.55
CA PRO A 164 19.50 -0.48 24.99
C PRO A 164 20.43 -1.49 25.69
N ASN A 165 20.66 -2.66 25.08
CA ASN A 165 21.55 -3.70 25.63
C ASN A 165 22.95 -3.63 25.03
N ASP A 166 23.13 -2.97 23.89
CA ASP A 166 24.41 -2.80 23.23
C ASP A 166 24.53 -1.40 22.62
N ALA A 167 25.23 -0.50 23.32
CA ALA A 167 25.48 0.88 22.88
C ALA A 167 26.27 0.98 21.56
N ARG A 168 26.81 -0.14 21.05
CA ARG A 168 27.50 -0.24 19.75
C ARG A 168 26.62 -0.76 18.63
N SER A 169 25.38 -1.13 18.92
CA SER A 169 24.43 -1.66 17.96
C SER A 169 23.28 -0.69 17.72
N CYS A 170 22.69 -0.78 16.53
CA CYS A 170 21.55 0.00 16.12
C CYS A 170 20.40 -0.94 15.79
N ARG A 171 19.25 -0.72 16.41
CA ARG A 171 18.02 -1.45 16.12
C ARG A 171 17.09 -0.60 15.24
N PRO A 172 16.37 -1.20 14.28
CA PRO A 172 15.44 -0.48 13.44
C PRO A 172 14.23 0.02 14.25
N VAL A 173 13.64 1.12 13.81
CA VAL A 173 12.43 1.70 14.36
C VAL A 173 11.25 1.38 13.47
N CYS A 174 10.20 0.79 14.03
CA CYS A 174 8.92 0.58 13.38
C CYS A 174 7.84 1.39 14.11
N GLU A 175 7.21 2.33 13.42
CA GLU A 175 6.14 3.16 14.00
C GLU A 175 4.91 2.32 14.40
N LYS A 176 4.59 1.33 13.57
CA LYS A 176 3.59 0.32 13.88
C LYS A 176 4.30 -0.89 14.49
N ASN A 177 3.86 -1.30 15.68
CA ASN A 177 4.39 -2.50 16.33
C ASN A 177 4.21 -3.74 15.44
N CYS A 178 5.30 -4.46 15.19
CA CYS A 178 5.31 -5.72 14.43
C CYS A 178 4.76 -6.89 15.27
N LEU A 179 3.51 -6.81 15.73
CA LEU A 179 2.86 -7.89 16.50
C LEU A 179 2.83 -9.19 15.69
N GLY A 180 3.37 -10.28 16.24
CA GLY A 180 3.52 -11.54 15.49
C GLY A 180 4.71 -11.55 14.52
N GLY A 181 5.70 -10.67 14.74
CA GLY A 181 6.94 -10.60 13.98
C GLY A 181 8.01 -9.79 14.71
N GLU A 182 9.03 -9.38 13.96
CA GLU A 182 10.11 -8.50 14.42
C GLU A 182 10.32 -7.34 13.45
N CYS A 183 10.83 -6.22 13.95
CA CYS A 183 11.21 -5.09 13.10
C CYS A 183 12.55 -5.43 12.45
N ALA A 184 12.54 -5.76 11.15
CA ALA A 184 13.73 -6.19 10.41
C ALA A 184 14.48 -5.00 9.78
N ALA A 185 13.76 -3.93 9.43
CA ALA A 185 14.31 -2.68 8.95
C ALA A 185 13.36 -1.52 9.33
N PRO A 186 13.76 -0.24 9.18
CA PRO A 186 12.91 0.88 9.53
C PRO A 186 11.55 0.78 8.86
N ASN A 187 10.48 0.77 9.66
CA ASN A 187 9.09 0.58 9.21
C ASN A 187 8.84 -0.69 8.37
N SER A 188 9.67 -1.73 8.53
CA SER A 188 9.55 -3.01 7.82
C SER A 188 9.57 -4.19 8.80
N CYS A 189 8.46 -4.93 8.84
CA CYS A 189 8.30 -6.09 9.71
C CYS A 189 8.64 -7.40 8.98
N PHE A 190 9.39 -8.27 9.65
CA PHE A 190 9.51 -9.68 9.31
C PHE A 190 8.50 -10.47 10.15
N CYS A 191 7.61 -11.22 9.50
CA CYS A 191 6.53 -11.91 10.19
C CYS A 191 6.93 -13.34 10.58
N TYR A 192 6.56 -13.74 11.80
CA TYR A 192 6.76 -15.11 12.26
C TYR A 192 5.81 -16.08 11.53
N VAL A 193 6.10 -17.38 11.66
CA VAL A 193 5.29 -18.44 11.03
C VAL A 193 3.82 -18.29 11.41
N GLY A 194 2.93 -18.47 10.42
CA GLY A 194 1.49 -18.30 10.61
C GLY A 194 1.02 -16.85 10.61
N HIS A 195 1.88 -15.89 10.26
CA HIS A 195 1.51 -14.48 10.07
C HIS A 195 1.90 -14.00 8.67
N LYS A 196 1.15 -13.03 8.14
CA LYS A 196 1.42 -12.38 6.86
C LYS A 196 1.47 -10.88 7.00
N LEU A 197 2.38 -10.24 6.25
CA LEU A 197 2.48 -8.80 6.18
C LEU A 197 1.28 -8.22 5.42
N LYS A 198 0.46 -7.43 6.11
CA LYS A 198 -0.70 -6.72 5.55
C LYS A 198 -0.74 -5.31 6.14
N ASP A 199 -0.88 -4.29 5.31
CA ASP A 199 -0.90 -2.87 5.72
C ASP A 199 0.33 -2.41 6.54
N GLY A 200 1.47 -3.05 6.28
CA GLY A 200 2.74 -2.79 6.97
C GLY A 200 2.84 -3.41 8.37
N VAL A 201 1.91 -4.29 8.75
CA VAL A 201 1.95 -5.02 10.03
C VAL A 201 1.78 -6.52 9.80
N CYS A 202 2.35 -7.31 10.70
CA CYS A 202 2.13 -8.75 10.68
C CYS A 202 0.74 -9.05 11.25
N GLN A 203 -0.08 -9.74 10.45
CA GLN A 203 -1.42 -10.17 10.84
C GLN A 203 -1.44 -11.69 10.86
N ALA A 204 -2.13 -12.27 11.85
CA ALA A 204 -2.31 -13.71 11.93
C ALA A 204 -2.99 -14.27 10.67
N GLU A 205 -2.54 -15.44 10.24
CA GLU A 205 -3.09 -16.17 9.10
C GLU A 205 -3.79 -17.43 9.60
N CYS A 206 -5.05 -17.59 9.18
CA CYS A 206 -5.84 -18.79 9.39
C CYS A 206 -6.01 -19.47 8.03
N LYS A 207 -5.44 -20.67 7.84
CA LYS A 207 -5.34 -21.36 6.54
C LYS A 207 -6.71 -21.72 5.96
N SER A 208 -7.65 -22.12 6.82
CA SER A 208 -9.05 -22.37 6.49
C SER A 208 -9.90 -21.09 6.43
N GLY A 209 -9.32 -19.94 6.78
CA GLY A 209 -10.02 -18.68 7.01
C GLY A 209 -10.87 -18.70 8.28
N CYS A 210 -11.48 -17.56 8.60
CA CYS A 210 -12.44 -17.42 9.69
C CYS A 210 -13.76 -16.87 9.13
N ARG A 211 -14.59 -17.75 8.56
CA ARG A 211 -15.92 -17.34 8.09
C ARG A 211 -16.76 -16.93 9.31
N ASN A 212 -17.40 -15.75 9.26
CA ASN A 212 -18.17 -15.18 10.38
C ASN A 212 -17.33 -15.00 11.66
N GLY A 213 -16.07 -14.60 11.50
CA GLY A 213 -15.18 -14.31 12.61
C GLY A 213 -13.91 -13.58 12.15
N LYS A 214 -13.00 -13.38 13.10
CA LYS A 214 -11.70 -12.74 12.90
C LYS A 214 -10.58 -13.69 13.31
N CYS A 215 -9.53 -13.75 12.50
CA CYS A 215 -8.32 -14.47 12.83
C CYS A 215 -7.51 -13.64 13.83
N VAL A 216 -7.34 -14.13 15.07
CA VAL A 216 -6.66 -13.40 16.14
C VAL A 216 -5.27 -13.96 16.44
N LEU A 217 -5.08 -15.25 16.18
CA LEU A 217 -3.80 -15.97 16.24
C LEU A 217 -3.75 -16.95 15.06
N PRO A 218 -2.57 -17.49 14.69
CA PRO A 218 -2.47 -18.46 13.61
C PRO A 218 -3.43 -19.63 13.82
N ASP A 219 -4.30 -19.86 12.83
CA ASP A 219 -5.35 -20.89 12.85
C ASP A 219 -6.34 -20.81 14.05
N VAL A 220 -6.46 -19.65 14.72
CA VAL A 220 -7.43 -19.41 15.81
C VAL A 220 -8.40 -18.28 15.44
N CYS A 221 -9.67 -18.63 15.34
CA CYS A 221 -10.76 -17.71 15.04
C CYS A 221 -11.49 -17.25 16.31
N VAL A 222 -11.77 -15.96 16.40
CA VAL A 222 -12.78 -15.40 17.31
C VAL A 222 -14.03 -15.12 16.50
N CYS A 223 -15.15 -15.73 16.90
CA CYS A 223 -16.40 -15.66 16.15
C CYS A 223 -17.13 -14.33 16.34
N ASP A 224 -17.83 -13.90 15.29
CA ASP A 224 -18.70 -12.73 15.34
C ASP A 224 -19.91 -12.99 16.27
N PRO A 225 -20.58 -11.94 16.78
CA PRO A 225 -21.75 -12.11 17.64
C PRO A 225 -22.84 -13.00 17.01
N GLY A 226 -23.36 -13.95 17.78
CA GLY A 226 -24.34 -14.94 17.31
C GLY A 226 -23.74 -16.17 16.62
N TYR A 227 -22.41 -16.31 16.62
CA TYR A 227 -21.69 -17.49 16.14
C TYR A 227 -20.82 -18.09 17.25
N THR A 228 -20.56 -19.39 17.16
CA THR A 228 -19.71 -20.14 18.11
C THR A 228 -18.68 -20.98 17.35
N LEU A 229 -17.49 -21.13 17.92
CA LEU A 229 -16.42 -21.92 17.32
C LEU A 229 -16.78 -23.41 17.37
N ASN A 230 -16.85 -24.04 16.19
CA ASN A 230 -16.97 -25.48 16.08
C ASN A 230 -15.58 -26.12 16.23
N ALA A 231 -15.39 -26.90 17.28
CA ALA A 231 -14.09 -27.52 17.59
C ALA A 231 -13.62 -28.55 16.56
N THR A 232 -14.54 -29.11 15.76
CA THR A 232 -14.21 -30.11 14.74
C THR A 232 -13.78 -29.45 13.43
N THR A 233 -14.46 -28.39 13.02
CA THR A 233 -14.18 -27.72 11.73
C THR A 233 -13.24 -26.51 11.88
N GLY A 234 -13.08 -25.98 13.09
CA GLY A 234 -12.35 -24.74 13.36
C GLY A 234 -13.06 -23.49 12.83
N LEU A 235 -14.32 -23.58 12.42
CA LEU A 235 -15.11 -22.50 11.83
C LEU A 235 -16.18 -21.98 12.79
N CYS A 236 -16.68 -20.78 12.52
CA CYS A 236 -17.73 -20.15 13.32
C CYS A 236 -19.11 -20.51 12.78
N ASP A 237 -19.79 -21.40 13.50
CA ASP A 237 -21.15 -21.85 13.19
C ASP A 237 -22.18 -20.93 13.84
N PRO A 238 -23.31 -20.65 13.16
CA PRO A 238 -24.34 -19.78 13.71
C PRO A 238 -25.08 -20.45 14.88
N VAL A 239 -25.42 -19.65 15.88
CA VAL A 239 -26.23 -20.07 17.03
C VAL A 239 -27.71 -19.81 16.74
N CYS A 240 -28.54 -20.85 16.94
CA CYS A 240 -29.99 -20.77 16.83
C CYS A 240 -30.61 -21.34 18.12
N ASN A 241 -31.52 -20.59 18.75
CA ASN A 241 -32.16 -21.02 20.01
C ASN A 241 -33.33 -22.00 19.80
N GLU A 242 -33.92 -22.06 18.60
CA GLU A 242 -35.14 -22.83 18.32
C GLU A 242 -35.16 -23.35 16.87
N CYS A 243 -34.33 -24.34 16.54
CA CYS A 243 -34.14 -24.83 15.17
C CYS A 243 -34.41 -26.34 15.02
N GLU A 244 -35.32 -26.88 15.82
CA GLU A 244 -35.70 -28.30 15.72
C GLU A 244 -36.34 -28.57 14.36
N ASN A 245 -35.96 -29.69 13.72
CA ASN A 245 -36.38 -30.05 12.35
C ASN A 245 -35.94 -29.04 11.27
N GLY A 246 -34.73 -28.53 11.43
CA GLY A 246 -34.04 -27.69 10.46
C GLY A 246 -32.55 -27.57 10.79
N TYR A 247 -31.87 -26.75 10.01
CA TYR A 247 -30.48 -26.39 10.25
C TYR A 247 -30.27 -24.88 10.23
N CYS A 248 -29.33 -24.43 11.06
CA CYS A 248 -29.04 -23.01 11.25
C CYS A 248 -28.19 -22.50 10.06
N ILE A 249 -28.69 -21.47 9.35
CA ILE A 249 -28.01 -20.86 8.19
C ILE A 249 -27.42 -19.47 8.50
N ARG A 250 -27.89 -18.83 9.57
CA ARG A 250 -27.40 -17.57 10.15
C ARG A 250 -27.91 -17.47 11.60
N PRO A 251 -27.43 -16.54 12.43
CA PRO A 251 -27.92 -16.38 13.81
C PRO A 251 -29.45 -16.20 13.83
N ASN A 252 -30.14 -17.04 14.60
CA ASN A 252 -31.62 -17.11 14.67
C ASN A 252 -32.33 -17.34 13.31
N GLY A 253 -31.59 -17.78 12.29
CA GLY A 253 -32.10 -18.06 10.96
C GLY A 253 -32.06 -19.55 10.65
N CYS A 254 -33.21 -20.19 10.73
CA CYS A 254 -33.39 -21.61 10.40
C CYS A 254 -33.84 -21.82 8.95
N LYS A 255 -33.23 -22.80 8.30
CA LYS A 255 -33.79 -23.45 7.13
C LYS A 255 -34.39 -24.78 7.59
N CYS A 256 -35.69 -24.95 7.39
CA CYS A 256 -36.40 -26.14 7.82
C CYS A 256 -36.06 -27.34 6.93
N ASP A 257 -36.11 -28.53 7.53
CA ASP A 257 -35.95 -29.79 6.84
C ASP A 257 -37.14 -30.05 5.91
N GLU A 258 -37.00 -31.03 5.02
CA GLU A 258 -38.05 -31.39 4.08
C GLU A 258 -39.35 -31.77 4.81
N GLY A 259 -40.48 -31.23 4.35
CA GLY A 259 -41.78 -31.42 5.01
C GLY A 259 -42.03 -30.52 6.23
N TYR A 260 -41.10 -29.63 6.58
CA TYR A 260 -41.28 -28.61 7.61
C TYR A 260 -41.30 -27.21 7.00
N VAL A 261 -42.11 -26.33 7.59
CA VAL A 261 -42.26 -24.94 7.18
C VAL A 261 -41.98 -24.01 8.35
N ARG A 262 -41.37 -22.85 8.04
CA ARG A 262 -41.03 -21.86 9.05
C ARG A 262 -42.30 -21.16 9.53
N ARG A 263 -42.61 -21.28 10.83
CA ARG A 263 -43.74 -20.61 11.47
C ARG A 263 -43.20 -19.83 12.68
N GLY A 264 -42.87 -18.56 12.47
CA GLY A 264 -42.13 -17.75 13.44
C GLY A 264 -40.64 -18.10 13.45
N ASN A 265 -40.10 -18.42 14.63
CA ASN A 265 -38.70 -18.85 14.79
C ASN A 265 -38.51 -20.37 14.71
N THR A 266 -39.59 -21.16 14.75
CA THR A 266 -39.54 -22.62 14.74
C THR A 266 -39.91 -23.22 13.39
N CYS A 267 -39.36 -24.41 13.12
CA CYS A 267 -39.74 -25.24 11.99
C CYS A 267 -40.84 -26.20 12.43
N LYS A 268 -42.04 -26.00 11.89
CA LYS A 268 -43.21 -26.82 12.20
C LYS A 268 -43.54 -27.73 11.02
N PRO A 269 -44.02 -28.96 11.26
CA PRO A 269 -44.39 -29.86 10.19
C PRO A 269 -45.46 -29.23 9.29
N TYR A 270 -45.33 -29.44 7.99
CA TYR A 270 -46.35 -29.09 7.02
C TYR A 270 -47.41 -30.19 6.99
N CYS A 271 -48.65 -29.82 7.27
CA CYS A 271 -49.82 -30.69 7.14
C CYS A 271 -50.82 -30.04 6.18
N TYR A 272 -51.51 -30.87 5.38
CA TYR A 272 -52.59 -30.41 4.51
C TYR A 272 -53.69 -29.75 5.36
N ASP A 273 -54.15 -28.57 4.91
CA ASP A 273 -55.14 -27.73 5.58
C ASP A 273 -54.85 -27.47 7.07
N ASP A 274 -53.58 -27.47 7.47
CA ASP A 274 -53.12 -27.27 8.87
C ASP A 274 -53.79 -28.21 9.89
N CYS A 275 -54.23 -29.42 9.47
CA CYS A 275 -54.98 -30.37 10.30
C CYS A 275 -56.24 -29.77 10.95
N ILE A 276 -57.20 -29.29 10.15
CA ILE A 276 -58.51 -28.83 10.67
C ILE A 276 -59.10 -29.89 11.62
N ASN A 277 -59.44 -29.47 12.84
CA ASN A 277 -59.92 -30.32 13.95
C ASN A 277 -58.91 -31.36 14.50
N GLY A 278 -57.61 -31.10 14.34
CA GLY A 278 -56.54 -31.93 14.87
C GLY A 278 -55.28 -31.14 15.21
N TYR A 279 -54.22 -31.86 15.57
CA TYR A 279 -52.87 -31.34 15.78
C TYR A 279 -51.91 -31.97 14.76
N CYS A 280 -51.07 -31.16 14.13
CA CYS A 280 -50.01 -31.63 13.24
C CYS A 280 -48.81 -32.07 14.08
N ILE A 281 -48.50 -33.37 14.08
CA ILE A 281 -47.45 -33.97 14.94
C ILE A 281 -46.17 -34.32 14.17
N ALA A 282 -46.27 -34.52 12.86
CA ALA A 282 -45.16 -34.75 11.94
C ALA A 282 -45.61 -34.37 10.51
N PRO A 283 -44.70 -34.26 9.51
CA PRO A 283 -45.07 -33.89 8.16
C PRO A 283 -46.17 -34.82 7.62
N THR A 284 -47.26 -34.24 7.12
CA THR A 284 -48.47 -34.94 6.63
C THR A 284 -49.23 -35.79 7.67
N GLN A 285 -48.86 -35.76 8.94
CA GLN A 285 -49.47 -36.59 9.99
C GLN A 285 -50.24 -35.74 11.01
N CYS A 286 -51.57 -35.89 11.00
CA CYS A 286 -52.46 -35.27 11.97
C CYS A 286 -52.86 -36.26 13.06
N ILE A 287 -53.06 -35.80 14.29
CA ILE A 287 -53.84 -36.48 15.32
C ILE A 287 -55.13 -35.70 15.56
N CYS A 288 -56.29 -36.35 15.56
CA CYS A 288 -57.56 -35.65 15.68
C CYS A 288 -57.82 -35.26 17.14
N MET A 289 -58.47 -34.10 17.33
CA MET A 289 -58.95 -33.68 18.65
C MET A 289 -60.07 -34.59 19.14
N ASP A 290 -60.34 -34.57 20.45
CA ASP A 290 -61.41 -35.36 21.05
C ASP A 290 -62.75 -35.06 20.38
N GLY A 291 -63.48 -36.13 20.01
CA GLY A 291 -64.73 -36.02 19.25
C GLY A 291 -64.55 -35.95 17.72
N TYR A 292 -63.33 -36.15 17.20
CA TYR A 292 -63.03 -36.23 15.76
C TYR A 292 -62.26 -37.51 15.41
N GLY A 293 -62.53 -38.07 14.24
CA GLY A 293 -61.91 -39.29 13.72
C GLY A 293 -61.33 -39.06 12.33
N LYS A 294 -60.27 -39.81 12.00
CA LYS A 294 -59.69 -39.78 10.64
C LYS A 294 -60.63 -40.48 9.66
N ASP A 295 -60.93 -39.82 8.55
CA ASP A 295 -61.55 -40.45 7.40
C ASP A 295 -60.50 -41.22 6.55
N PRO A 296 -60.89 -41.93 5.47
CA PRO A 296 -59.95 -42.62 4.59
C PRO A 296 -58.92 -41.71 3.90
N SER A 297 -59.18 -40.40 3.82
CA SER A 297 -58.24 -39.40 3.29
C SER A 297 -57.28 -38.83 4.35
N GLY A 298 -57.46 -39.18 5.63
CA GLY A 298 -56.63 -38.72 6.74
C GLY A 298 -57.08 -37.41 7.39
N THR A 299 -58.24 -36.86 6.97
CA THR A 299 -58.85 -35.63 7.48
C THR A 299 -59.62 -35.90 8.78
N CYS A 300 -59.55 -34.97 9.75
CA CYS A 300 -60.25 -35.09 11.02
C CYS A 300 -61.69 -34.56 10.92
N LEU A 301 -62.65 -35.48 10.87
CA LEU A 301 -64.09 -35.19 10.80
C LEU A 301 -64.77 -35.46 12.13
N PRO A 302 -65.84 -34.72 12.50
CA PRO A 302 -66.59 -34.97 13.72
C PRO A 302 -67.03 -36.43 13.80
N LEU A 303 -66.67 -37.10 14.89
CA LEU A 303 -67.33 -38.34 15.31
C LEU A 303 -68.75 -37.92 15.66
N ASN A 304 -69.72 -38.22 14.81
CA ASN A 304 -71.12 -37.92 15.09
C ASN A 304 -71.54 -38.59 16.41
N CYS A 305 -71.48 -37.85 17.51
CA CYS A 305 -72.05 -38.25 18.78
C CYS A 305 -73.50 -37.78 18.83
N ARG A 306 -74.43 -38.73 18.70
CA ARG A 306 -75.37 -38.94 19.81
C ARG A 306 -75.86 -40.37 19.86
N THR A 307 -75.41 -41.04 20.91
CA THR A 307 -76.02 -42.15 21.64
C THR A 307 -77.44 -41.85 22.13
N ARG A 308 -78.33 -41.36 21.24
CA ARG A 308 -79.77 -41.22 21.41
C ARG A 308 -80.31 -40.84 20.04
N PHE A 309 -80.58 -41.82 19.19
CA PHE A 309 -81.77 -41.89 18.31
C PHE A 309 -81.76 -43.27 17.66
N THR A 310 -82.92 -43.91 17.69
CA THR A 310 -83.22 -45.27 17.22
C THR A 310 -83.17 -45.35 15.69
N GLU A 311 -82.62 -46.47 15.18
CA GLU A 311 -82.63 -47.13 13.85
C GLU A 311 -83.33 -46.56 12.58
N LYS A 312 -84.06 -45.45 12.59
CA LYS A 312 -84.95 -45.05 11.48
C LYS A 312 -84.42 -43.97 10.54
N GLU A 313 -83.22 -43.43 10.73
CA GLU A 313 -82.70 -42.35 9.85
C GLU A 313 -81.33 -42.66 9.22
N CYS A 314 -80.88 -43.92 9.29
CA CYS A 314 -79.71 -44.40 8.53
C CYS A 314 -80.15 -45.45 7.52
N THR A 315 -80.15 -45.12 6.23
CA THR A 315 -80.39 -46.10 5.16
C THR A 315 -79.14 -46.95 4.95
N ILE A 316 -79.12 -48.14 5.54
CA ILE A 316 -78.03 -49.12 5.43
C ILE A 316 -78.18 -49.86 4.09
N PHE A 317 -77.19 -49.79 3.19
CA PHE A 317 -77.10 -50.74 2.07
C PHE A 317 -76.36 -52.00 2.52
N HIS A 318 -77.08 -53.12 2.58
CA HIS A 318 -76.51 -54.44 2.82
C HIS A 318 -76.14 -55.09 1.48
N ARG A 319 -74.86 -55.42 1.27
CA ARG A 319 -74.45 -56.42 0.27
C ARG A 319 -73.96 -57.66 1.01
N THR A 320 -74.70 -58.74 0.88
CA THR A 320 -74.39 -60.03 1.50
C THR A 320 -73.42 -60.80 0.60
N THR A 321 -72.21 -61.07 1.07
CA THR A 321 -71.39 -62.18 0.58
C THR A 321 -71.28 -63.23 1.69
N GLN A 322 -71.08 -64.49 1.29
CA GLN A 322 -71.25 -65.68 2.14
C GLN A 322 -70.32 -65.78 3.37
N THR A 323 -69.46 -64.80 3.62
CA THR A 323 -68.46 -64.84 4.72
C THR A 323 -68.45 -63.62 5.64
N GLY A 324 -69.40 -62.67 5.52
CA GLY A 324 -69.56 -61.60 6.52
C GLY A 324 -70.03 -60.26 5.95
N VAL A 325 -70.70 -59.47 6.80
CA VAL A 325 -71.30 -58.17 6.43
C VAL A 325 -70.30 -57.03 6.69
N GLN A 326 -69.79 -56.41 5.62
CA GLN A 326 -69.12 -55.11 5.71
C GLN A 326 -70.14 -53.98 5.51
N LYS A 327 -70.20 -53.01 6.44
CA LYS A 327 -71.11 -51.86 6.38
C LYS A 327 -70.35 -50.58 5.99
N TRP A 328 -70.82 -49.89 4.95
CA TRP A 328 -70.38 -48.56 4.54
C TRP A 328 -71.59 -47.62 4.54
N CYS A 329 -71.41 -46.35 4.92
CA CYS A 329 -72.42 -45.30 4.76
C CYS A 329 -71.99 -44.29 3.71
N SER A 330 -72.90 -43.99 2.77
CA SER A 330 -72.76 -42.92 1.78
C SER A 330 -73.85 -41.89 2.04
N LEU A 331 -73.48 -40.63 2.19
CA LEU A 331 -74.41 -39.51 2.33
C LEU A 331 -74.95 -39.12 0.95
N ARG A 332 -76.27 -39.09 0.79
CA ARG A 332 -76.90 -38.18 -0.18
C ARG A 332 -77.68 -37.13 0.57
N VAL A 333 -77.30 -35.87 0.33
CA VAL A 333 -78.02 -34.69 0.75
C VAL A 333 -79.03 -34.35 -0.35
N ARG A 334 -80.30 -34.30 0.07
CA ARG A 334 -81.55 -34.01 -0.67
C ARG A 334 -82.09 -35.12 -1.56
#